data_AF-A0A3D2GNU9-F1
#
_entry.id   AF-A0A3D2GNU9-F1
#
_cell.length_a   1.000
_cell.length_b   1.000
_cell.length_c   1.000
_cell.angle_alpha   90.00
_cell.angle_beta   90.00
_cell.angle_gamma   90.00
#
_symmetry.space_group_name_H-M   'P 1'
#
loop_
_entity.id
_entity.type
_entity.pdbx_description
1 polymer ?
#
loop_
_entity_poly.entity_id
_entity_poly.type
_entity_poly.pdbx_seq_one_letter_code
_entity_poly.pdbx_strand_id
1 'polypeptide(L)'
;HAISLPSEIVPSWSVAALASGVVKPDRAAPSFNAAAVNQVVSAKQAQGTLDDATLFEFEIRFQPNQRDFPVDVYRDDFSRVVDLSSTYAGAVMVIEGHSDPLGYLKARQSNVGQVALQRQVRAALNLSIERANSVRDSLITYASSEGIQLDPAQFETLGLGFKNPRTGLSGDGVTPLAPASKAEWLSNMRVVFRLIAVEAEASQFTLLEN
;
A
#
# COMPACT_ATOMS: atom_id res chain seq x y z
N HIS A 1 -53.90 -31.32 -35.47
CA HIS A 1 -52.88 -31.48 -34.42
C HIS A 1 -52.14 -30.17 -34.24
N ALA A 2 -52.33 -29.51 -33.09
CA ALA A 2 -51.57 -28.33 -32.70
C ALA A 2 -50.72 -28.71 -31.49
N ILE A 3 -49.41 -28.50 -31.58
CA ILE A 3 -48.42 -28.82 -30.54
C ILE A 3 -48.39 -27.63 -29.56
N SER A 4 -48.76 -27.87 -28.31
CA SER A 4 -48.63 -26.92 -27.21
C SER A 4 -47.19 -26.90 -26.71
N LEU A 5 -46.55 -25.72 -26.66
CA LEU A 5 -45.25 -25.54 -26.00
C LEU A 5 -45.48 -25.22 -24.51
N PRO A 6 -44.62 -25.70 -23.60
CA PRO A 6 -44.76 -25.45 -22.16
C PRO A 6 -44.35 -24.01 -21.80
N SER A 7 -45.05 -23.44 -20.82
CA SER A 7 -44.83 -22.12 -20.24
C SER A 7 -43.45 -22.00 -19.59
N GLU A 8 -42.72 -20.92 -19.93
CA GLU A 8 -41.44 -20.57 -19.34
C GLU A 8 -41.54 -20.37 -17.81
N ILE A 9 -40.64 -21.03 -17.08
CA ILE A 9 -40.42 -20.80 -15.65
C ILE A 9 -39.62 -19.50 -15.54
N VAL A 10 -40.28 -18.41 -15.19
CA VAL A 10 -39.60 -17.16 -14.80
C VAL A 10 -39.31 -17.24 -13.31
N PRO A 11 -38.03 -17.24 -12.84
CA PRO A 11 -37.75 -17.26 -11.43
C PRO A 11 -38.13 -15.90 -10.82
N SER A 12 -39.18 -15.87 -10.00
CA SER A 12 -39.53 -14.67 -9.23
C SER A 12 -38.58 -14.53 -8.05
N TRP A 13 -37.59 -13.65 -8.15
CA TRP A 13 -36.74 -13.28 -7.02
C TRP A 13 -37.58 -12.46 -6.02
N SER A 14 -38.00 -13.10 -4.93
CA SER A 14 -38.65 -12.41 -3.80
C SER A 14 -37.58 -11.77 -2.91
N VAL A 15 -37.51 -10.44 -2.91
CA VAL A 15 -36.63 -9.66 -2.02
C VAL A 15 -36.92 -9.96 -0.54
N ALA A 16 -38.15 -10.37 -0.21
CA ALA A 16 -38.53 -10.75 1.15
C ALA A 16 -37.89 -12.08 1.62
N ALA A 17 -37.57 -13.00 0.71
CA ALA A 17 -36.89 -14.25 1.05
C ALA A 17 -35.39 -14.08 1.33
N LEU A 18 -34.76 -13.02 0.78
CA LEU A 18 -33.37 -12.69 1.10
C LEU A 18 -33.21 -12.11 2.52
N ALA A 19 -34.23 -11.45 3.04
CA ALA A 19 -34.14 -10.78 4.34
C ALA A 19 -34.17 -11.75 5.53
N SER A 20 -34.79 -12.93 5.39
CA SER A 20 -34.93 -13.92 6.48
C SER A 20 -33.68 -14.77 6.74
N GLY A 21 -32.67 -14.70 5.87
CA GLY A 21 -31.42 -15.47 5.98
C GLY A 21 -30.21 -14.68 6.49
N VAL A 22 -30.36 -13.39 6.78
CA VAL A 22 -29.24 -12.56 7.23
C VAL A 22 -28.96 -12.82 8.70
N VAL A 23 -28.16 -13.85 8.95
CA VAL A 23 -27.37 -13.94 10.19
C VAL A 23 -26.48 -12.71 10.19
N LYS A 24 -26.73 -11.73 11.08
CA LYS A 24 -25.78 -10.65 11.33
C LYS A 24 -24.51 -11.30 11.89
N PRO A 25 -23.38 -11.29 11.18
CA PRO A 25 -22.16 -11.82 11.76
C PRO A 25 -21.79 -10.92 12.95
N ASP A 26 -21.66 -11.51 14.13
CA ASP A 26 -21.40 -10.82 15.40
C ASP A 26 -20.02 -10.14 15.47
N ARG A 27 -19.23 -10.31 14.39
CA ARG A 27 -18.15 -9.43 13.94
C ARG A 27 -18.18 -9.46 12.42
N ALA A 28 -18.26 -8.31 11.75
CA ALA A 28 -18.01 -8.26 10.32
C ALA A 28 -16.66 -8.93 10.05
N ALA A 29 -16.64 -10.01 9.26
CA ALA A 29 -15.39 -10.56 8.78
C ALA A 29 -14.61 -9.43 8.08
N PRO A 30 -13.27 -9.38 8.18
CA PRO A 30 -12.48 -8.39 7.46
C PRO A 30 -12.94 -8.37 6.00
N SER A 31 -13.23 -7.18 5.49
CA SER A 31 -13.66 -7.05 4.10
C SER A 31 -12.53 -7.40 3.12
N PHE A 32 -11.29 -7.50 3.63
CA PHE A 32 -10.08 -7.80 2.87
C PHE A 32 -9.36 -9.03 3.42
N ASN A 33 -8.88 -9.88 2.49
CA ASN A 33 -7.95 -10.95 2.82
C ASN A 33 -6.51 -10.41 2.73
N ALA A 34 -5.93 -10.07 3.87
CA ALA A 34 -4.56 -9.53 3.95
C ALA A 34 -3.51 -10.41 3.25
N ALA A 35 -3.64 -11.75 3.29
CA ALA A 35 -2.69 -12.64 2.62
C ALA A 35 -2.79 -12.52 1.09
N ALA A 36 -4.00 -12.39 0.55
CA ALA A 36 -4.22 -12.18 -0.88
C ALA A 36 -3.70 -10.80 -1.32
N VAL A 37 -3.94 -9.76 -0.51
CA VAL A 37 -3.42 -8.41 -0.75
C VAL A 37 -1.90 -8.41 -0.86
N ASN A 38 -1.21 -8.98 0.14
CA ASN A 38 0.25 -9.03 0.15
C ASN A 38 0.81 -9.82 -1.04
N GLN A 39 0.13 -10.90 -1.45
CA GLN A 39 0.54 -11.67 -2.61
C GLN A 39 0.39 -10.89 -3.92
N VAL A 40 -0.72 -10.17 -4.11
CA VAL A 40 -0.94 -9.33 -5.30
C VAL A 40 0.10 -8.22 -5.38
N VAL A 41 0.35 -7.52 -4.28
CA VAL A 41 1.36 -6.45 -4.21
C VAL A 41 2.76 -7.02 -4.47
N SER A 42 3.12 -8.12 -3.81
CA SER A 42 4.42 -8.78 -3.99
C SER A 42 4.64 -9.25 -5.43
N ALA A 43 3.61 -9.81 -6.08
CA ALA A 43 3.69 -10.25 -7.47
C ALA A 43 3.90 -9.06 -8.42
N LYS A 44 3.17 -7.97 -8.24
CA LYS A 44 3.32 -6.74 -9.03
C LYS A 44 4.68 -6.08 -8.82
N GLN A 45 5.18 -6.05 -7.58
CA GLN A 45 6.53 -5.59 -7.29
C GLN A 45 7.62 -6.43 -7.96
N ALA A 46 7.50 -7.76 -7.90
CA ALA A 46 8.47 -8.66 -8.53
C ALA A 46 8.49 -8.53 -10.06
N GLN A 47 7.34 -8.19 -10.65
CA GLN A 47 7.20 -7.96 -12.10
C GLN A 47 7.53 -6.53 -12.53
N GLY A 48 7.70 -5.60 -11.58
CA GLY A 48 7.91 -4.17 -11.88
C GLY A 48 6.67 -3.45 -12.42
N THR A 49 5.47 -4.00 -12.23
CA THR A 49 4.19 -3.50 -12.76
C THR A 49 3.32 -2.83 -11.68
N LEU A 50 3.91 -2.49 -10.53
CA LEU A 50 3.19 -1.82 -9.45
C LEU A 50 2.71 -0.43 -9.89
N ASP A 51 3.53 0.29 -10.64
CA ASP A 51 3.21 1.61 -11.16
C ASP A 51 2.04 1.54 -12.15
N ASP A 52 2.02 0.56 -13.05
CA ASP A 52 0.93 0.36 -14.03
C ASP A 52 -0.42 0.06 -13.37
N ALA A 53 -0.40 -0.56 -12.19
CA ALA A 53 -1.60 -0.89 -11.42
C ALA A 53 -2.03 0.23 -10.46
N THR A 54 -1.26 1.32 -10.37
CA THR A 54 -1.52 2.43 -9.46
C THR A 54 -2.59 3.36 -10.06
N LEU A 55 -3.76 3.43 -9.42
CA LEU A 55 -4.82 4.38 -9.78
C LEU A 55 -4.46 5.80 -9.36
N PHE A 56 -3.87 5.95 -8.17
CA PHE A 56 -3.48 7.23 -7.60
C PHE A 56 -2.15 7.10 -6.86
N GLU A 57 -1.27 8.08 -7.07
CA GLU A 57 0.00 8.23 -6.36
C GLU A 57 0.06 9.62 -5.73
N PHE A 58 0.49 9.70 -4.47
CA PHE A 58 0.92 10.94 -3.85
C PHE A 58 1.93 10.65 -2.75
N GLU A 59 2.62 11.69 -2.28
CA GLU A 59 3.69 11.55 -1.30
C GLU A 59 3.52 12.51 -0.13
N ILE A 60 3.97 12.07 1.03
CA ILE A 60 4.26 12.94 2.16
C ILE A 60 5.76 13.00 2.38
N ARG A 61 6.25 14.18 2.79
CA ARG A 61 7.67 14.41 3.09
C ARG A 61 7.86 14.53 4.59
N PHE A 62 9.04 14.17 5.05
CA PHE A 62 9.39 14.22 6.47
C PHE A 62 10.81 14.71 6.70
N GLN A 63 11.07 15.15 7.92
CA GLN A 63 12.38 15.66 8.29
C GLN A 63 13.36 14.53 8.64
N PRO A 64 14.67 14.77 8.57
CA PRO A 64 15.68 13.80 8.98
C PRO A 64 15.41 13.26 10.39
N ASN A 65 15.65 11.97 10.59
CA ASN A 65 15.44 11.26 11.86
C ASN A 65 13.99 11.23 12.40
N GLN A 66 13.02 11.79 11.67
CA GLN A 66 11.62 11.66 12.03
C GLN A 66 11.17 10.19 11.91
N ARG A 67 10.44 9.73 12.92
CA ARG A 67 9.86 8.37 13.02
C ARG A 67 8.36 8.39 13.34
N ASP A 68 7.89 9.49 13.90
CA ASP A 68 6.49 9.72 14.23
C ASP A 68 5.86 10.65 13.19
N PHE A 69 4.58 10.42 12.90
CA PHE A 69 3.82 11.14 11.88
C PHE A 69 2.53 11.68 12.50
N PRO A 70 2.63 12.70 13.36
CA PRO A 70 1.51 13.11 14.19
C PRO A 70 0.40 13.75 13.32
N VAL A 71 -0.84 13.45 13.70
CA VAL A 71 -2.04 13.78 12.91
C VAL A 71 -2.21 15.29 12.69
N ASP A 72 -1.82 16.12 13.64
CA ASP A 72 -1.88 17.58 13.53
C ASP A 72 -0.99 18.15 12.42
N VAL A 73 0.15 17.51 12.15
CA VAL A 73 1.07 17.90 11.08
C VAL A 73 0.63 17.38 9.71
N TYR A 74 0.09 16.16 9.68
CA TYR A 74 -0.22 15.43 8.43
C TYR A 74 -1.72 15.32 8.11
N ARG A 75 -2.57 16.08 8.81
CA ARG A 75 -4.04 16.02 8.70
C ARG A 75 -4.52 16.10 7.25
N ASP A 76 -4.06 17.09 6.51
CA ASP A 76 -4.53 17.34 5.14
C ASP A 76 -4.16 16.18 4.21
N ASP A 77 -2.94 15.64 4.36
CA ASP A 77 -2.50 14.46 3.62
C ASP A 77 -3.32 13.23 3.99
N PHE A 78 -3.57 13.00 5.28
CA PHE A 78 -4.36 11.87 5.75
C PHE A 78 -5.83 11.97 5.32
N SER A 79 -6.43 13.16 5.33
CA SER A 79 -7.78 13.40 4.82
C SER A 79 -7.90 12.93 3.37
N ARG A 80 -6.93 13.31 2.54
CA ARG A 80 -6.90 12.86 1.15
C ARG A 80 -6.82 11.34 1.01
N VAL A 81 -6.03 10.66 1.84
CA VAL A 81 -5.95 9.19 1.83
C VAL A 81 -7.30 8.58 2.19
N VAL A 82 -7.94 9.07 3.26
CA VAL A 82 -9.24 8.59 3.73
C VAL A 82 -10.32 8.76 2.67
N ASP A 83 -10.36 9.91 2.00
CA ASP A 83 -11.32 10.19 0.93
C ASP A 83 -11.17 9.21 -0.24
N LEU A 84 -9.92 8.95 -0.65
CA LEU A 84 -9.61 7.99 -1.72
C LEU A 84 -9.97 6.56 -1.29
N SER A 85 -9.57 6.12 -0.11
CA SER A 85 -9.89 4.78 0.41
C SER A 85 -11.39 4.55 0.52
N SER A 86 -12.17 5.58 0.88
CA SER A 86 -13.63 5.48 0.97
C SER A 86 -14.33 5.47 -0.39
N THR A 87 -13.74 6.16 -1.38
CA THR A 87 -14.29 6.24 -2.75
C THR A 87 -14.09 4.94 -3.52
N TYR A 88 -12.94 4.29 -3.33
CA TYR A 88 -12.53 3.11 -4.09
C TYR A 88 -12.65 1.84 -3.25
N ALA A 89 -13.90 1.44 -2.97
CA ALA A 89 -14.19 0.18 -2.29
C ALA A 89 -13.53 -1.00 -3.03
N GLY A 90 -12.75 -1.82 -2.31
CA GLY A 90 -12.00 -2.95 -2.88
C GLY A 90 -10.57 -2.63 -3.33
N ALA A 91 -10.13 -1.37 -3.31
CA ALA A 91 -8.75 -1.02 -3.59
C ALA A 91 -7.83 -1.23 -2.37
N VAL A 92 -6.58 -1.60 -2.65
CA VAL A 92 -5.52 -1.74 -1.65
C VAL A 92 -4.69 -0.47 -1.64
N MET A 93 -4.39 0.04 -0.45
CA MET A 93 -3.46 1.14 -0.26
C MET A 93 -2.06 0.58 0.05
N VAL A 94 -1.10 0.82 -0.83
CA VAL A 94 0.31 0.54 -0.59
C VAL A 94 1.01 1.79 -0.08
N ILE A 95 1.75 1.65 1.02
CA ILE A 95 2.50 2.72 1.66
C ILE A 95 4.00 2.39 1.58
N GLU A 96 4.71 3.10 0.71
CA GLU A 96 6.13 2.88 0.43
C GLU A 96 6.99 3.87 1.22
N GLY A 97 7.79 3.37 2.16
CA GLY A 97 8.79 4.17 2.85
C GLY A 97 10.08 4.27 2.04
N HIS A 98 10.62 5.49 1.94
CA HIS A 98 11.94 5.74 1.36
C HIS A 98 12.91 6.39 2.36
N SER A 99 14.20 6.24 2.08
CA SER A 99 15.32 6.83 2.79
C SER A 99 16.28 7.47 1.78
N ASP A 100 17.05 8.45 2.24
CA ASP A 100 18.04 9.10 1.41
C ASP A 100 19.36 8.29 1.30
N PRO A 101 19.99 8.21 0.10
CA PRO A 101 21.20 7.42 -0.13
C PRO A 101 22.51 8.07 0.35
N LEU A 102 22.54 9.34 0.78
CA LEU A 102 23.77 10.10 1.01
C LEU A 102 24.72 9.44 2.02
N GLY A 103 24.16 8.86 3.10
CA GLY A 103 24.95 8.15 4.11
C GLY A 103 25.69 6.93 3.53
N TYR A 104 24.99 6.15 2.69
CA TYR A 104 25.56 5.00 1.98
C TYR A 104 26.63 5.44 0.97
N LEU A 105 26.35 6.51 0.21
CA LEU A 105 27.28 7.03 -0.81
C LEU A 105 28.58 7.55 -0.18
N LYS A 106 28.50 8.25 0.95
CA LYS A 106 29.68 8.69 1.72
C LYS A 106 30.51 7.52 2.22
N ALA A 107 29.86 6.47 2.72
CA ALA A 107 30.55 5.26 3.18
C ALA A 107 31.25 4.55 2.00
N ARG A 108 30.58 4.45 0.85
CA ARG A 108 31.16 3.87 -0.36
C ARG A 108 32.36 4.66 -0.85
N GLN A 109 32.26 5.99 -0.89
CA GLN A 109 33.36 6.89 -1.27
C GLN A 109 34.56 6.76 -0.31
N SER A 110 34.30 6.47 0.96
CA SER A 110 35.33 6.28 1.99
C SER A 110 35.93 4.86 1.98
N ASN A 111 35.62 4.03 0.97
CA ASN A 111 36.07 2.64 0.85
C ASN A 111 35.71 1.77 2.08
N VAL A 112 34.57 2.05 2.72
CA VAL A 112 34.04 1.19 3.79
C VAL A 112 33.82 -0.22 3.25
N GLY A 113 34.22 -1.24 4.02
CA GLY A 113 34.14 -2.63 3.60
C GLY A 113 32.70 -3.09 3.28
N GLN A 114 32.57 -4.04 2.34
CA GLN A 114 31.28 -4.49 1.81
C GLN A 114 30.28 -4.94 2.87
N VAL A 115 30.74 -5.61 3.94
CA VAL A 115 29.87 -6.03 5.05
C VAL A 115 29.22 -4.84 5.75
N ALA A 116 29.97 -3.75 5.97
CA ALA A 116 29.45 -2.55 6.60
C ALA A 116 28.48 -1.79 5.67
N LEU A 117 28.76 -1.75 4.35
CA LEU A 117 27.82 -1.20 3.37
C LEU A 117 26.50 -1.99 3.34
N GLN A 118 26.55 -3.32 3.37
CA GLN A 118 25.35 -4.15 3.43
C GLN A 118 24.53 -3.94 4.71
N ARG A 119 25.20 -3.70 5.85
CA ARG A 119 24.50 -3.32 7.09
C ARG A 119 23.78 -1.99 6.94
N GLN A 120 24.36 -1.00 6.27
CA GLN A 120 23.70 0.28 6.00
C GLN A 120 22.48 0.14 5.09
N VAL A 121 22.58 -0.69 4.03
CA VAL A 121 21.43 -1.02 3.16
C VAL A 121 20.28 -1.59 4.00
N ARG A 122 20.56 -2.60 4.84
CA ARG A 122 19.55 -3.21 5.71
C ARG A 122 18.97 -2.23 6.73
N ALA A 123 19.80 -1.38 7.32
CA ALA A 123 19.33 -0.35 8.24
C ALA A 123 18.39 0.65 7.57
N ALA A 124 18.69 1.06 6.32
CA ALA A 124 17.82 1.94 5.54
C ALA A 124 16.49 1.27 5.19
N LEU A 125 16.52 -0.02 4.80
CA LEU A 125 15.30 -0.81 4.55
C LEU A 125 14.42 -0.87 5.80
N ASN A 126 14.99 -1.26 6.94
CA ASN A 126 14.27 -1.37 8.21
C ASN A 126 13.68 -0.02 8.66
N LEU A 127 14.47 1.05 8.59
CA LEU A 127 13.99 2.39 8.94
C LEU A 127 12.83 2.84 8.03
N SER A 128 12.90 2.51 6.75
CA SER A 128 11.87 2.89 5.80
C SER A 128 10.55 2.13 6.02
N ILE A 129 10.59 0.83 6.35
CA ILE A 129 9.38 0.07 6.71
C ILE A 129 8.81 0.51 8.05
N GLU A 130 9.64 0.83 9.04
CA GLU A 130 9.18 1.40 10.32
C GLU A 130 8.39 2.70 10.12
N ARG A 131 8.87 3.59 9.23
CA ARG A 131 8.17 4.82 8.88
C ARG A 131 6.85 4.56 8.15
N ALA A 132 6.83 3.64 7.18
CA ALA A 132 5.60 3.28 6.48
C ALA A 132 4.53 2.73 7.45
N ASN A 133 4.93 1.90 8.42
CA ASN A 133 4.05 1.43 9.49
C ASN A 133 3.53 2.58 10.36
N SER A 134 4.40 3.47 10.82
CA SER A 134 4.00 4.62 11.66
C SER A 134 3.03 5.56 10.93
N VAL A 135 3.23 5.77 9.63
CA VAL A 135 2.29 6.51 8.78
C VAL A 135 0.94 5.81 8.68
N ARG A 136 0.90 4.50 8.40
CA ARG A 136 -0.34 3.71 8.38
C ARG A 136 -1.10 3.83 9.69
N ASP A 137 -0.42 3.65 10.82
CA ASP A 137 -1.05 3.62 12.13
C ASP A 137 -1.59 5.02 12.51
N SER A 138 -0.85 6.08 12.14
CA SER A 138 -1.29 7.47 12.32
C SER A 138 -2.50 7.81 11.44
N LEU A 139 -2.53 7.33 10.20
CA LEU A 139 -3.66 7.45 9.28
C LEU A 139 -4.92 6.75 9.82
N ILE A 140 -4.80 5.51 10.30
CA ILE A 140 -5.92 4.76 10.89
C ILE A 140 -6.44 5.46 12.14
N THR A 141 -5.53 6.02 12.95
CA THR A 141 -5.89 6.82 14.13
C THR A 141 -6.66 8.07 13.72
N TYR A 142 -6.18 8.79 12.70
CA TYR A 142 -6.87 9.95 12.15
C TYR A 142 -8.26 9.59 11.64
N ALA A 143 -8.39 8.58 10.79
CA ALA A 143 -9.69 8.16 10.26
C ALA A 143 -10.67 7.79 11.37
N SER A 144 -10.21 7.06 12.39
CA SER A 144 -11.02 6.70 13.55
C SER A 144 -11.51 7.94 14.32
N SER A 145 -10.67 8.98 14.43
CA SER A 145 -11.06 10.26 15.06
C SER A 145 -12.11 11.05 14.27
N GLU A 146 -12.16 10.84 12.96
CA GLU A 146 -13.17 11.40 12.04
C GLU A 146 -14.40 10.48 11.89
N GLY A 147 -14.49 9.41 12.70
CA GLY A 147 -15.62 8.46 12.68
C GLY A 147 -15.60 7.45 11.54
N ILE A 148 -14.48 7.34 10.80
CA ILE A 148 -14.30 6.43 9.67
C ILE A 148 -13.47 5.23 10.13
N GLN A 149 -14.02 4.02 10.00
CA GLN A 149 -13.29 2.79 10.29
C GLN A 149 -12.61 2.27 9.03
N LEU A 150 -11.28 2.34 9.01
CA LEU A 150 -10.46 1.74 7.97
C LEU A 150 -10.04 0.33 8.41
N ASP A 151 -10.17 -0.66 7.53
CA ASP A 151 -9.73 -2.03 7.80
C ASP A 151 -8.21 -2.10 7.62
N PRO A 152 -7.41 -2.45 8.66
CA PRO A 152 -5.95 -2.54 8.52
C PRO A 152 -5.50 -3.47 7.39
N ALA A 153 -6.30 -4.48 7.03
CA ALA A 153 -6.01 -5.40 5.93
C ALA A 153 -6.06 -4.74 4.54
N GLN A 154 -6.58 -3.52 4.41
CA GLN A 154 -6.55 -2.71 3.20
C GLN A 154 -5.18 -2.07 2.93
N PHE A 155 -4.28 -2.08 3.92
CA PHE A 155 -3.00 -1.39 3.85
C PHE A 155 -1.86 -2.39 3.78
N GLU A 156 -1.01 -2.25 2.77
CA GLU A 156 0.27 -2.94 2.69
C GLU A 156 1.40 -1.92 2.84
N THR A 157 2.38 -2.22 3.68
CA THR A 157 3.50 -1.31 3.97
C THR A 157 4.80 -1.89 3.44
N LEU A 158 5.58 -1.08 2.72
CA LEU A 158 6.80 -1.55 2.04
C LEU A 158 7.98 -0.65 2.39
N GLY A 159 9.09 -1.27 2.78
CA GLY A 159 10.35 -0.58 3.04
C GLY A 159 11.26 -0.65 1.83
N LEU A 160 11.43 0.46 1.11
CA LEU A 160 12.29 0.51 -0.07
C LEU A 160 13.71 0.99 0.25
N GLY A 161 13.95 1.50 1.47
CA GLY A 161 15.22 2.11 1.83
C GLY A 161 15.52 3.23 0.83
N PHE A 162 16.73 3.25 0.28
CA PHE A 162 17.09 4.19 -0.78
C PHE A 162 16.97 3.59 -2.20
N LYS A 163 16.18 2.53 -2.38
CA LYS A 163 15.76 2.11 -3.72
C LYS A 163 14.83 3.18 -4.31
N ASN A 164 14.94 3.42 -5.62
CA ASN A 164 14.22 4.46 -6.35
C ASN A 164 14.35 5.84 -5.68
N PRO A 165 15.58 6.36 -5.50
CA PRO A 165 15.77 7.70 -4.97
C PRO A 165 15.20 8.72 -5.97
N ARG A 166 14.68 9.83 -5.46
CA ARG A 166 14.16 10.90 -6.32
C ARG A 166 15.27 11.58 -7.13
N THR A 167 16.50 11.51 -6.64
CA THR A 167 17.70 11.95 -7.35
C THR A 167 18.06 11.05 -8.54
N GLY A 168 17.41 9.89 -8.70
CA GLY A 168 17.64 8.96 -9.78
C GLY A 168 18.79 7.98 -9.54
N LEU A 169 18.96 7.06 -10.48
CA LEU A 169 20.03 6.07 -10.50
C LEU A 169 21.08 6.48 -11.52
N SER A 170 22.31 6.00 -11.32
CA SER A 170 23.40 6.19 -12.26
C SER A 170 23.16 5.36 -13.53
N GLY A 171 23.99 5.53 -14.56
CA GLY A 171 23.86 4.81 -15.84
C GLY A 171 23.92 3.28 -15.72
N ASP A 172 24.36 2.75 -14.57
CA ASP A 172 24.32 1.33 -14.24
C ASP A 172 22.92 0.82 -13.81
N GLY A 173 21.94 1.71 -13.59
CA GLY A 173 20.60 1.38 -13.13
C GLY A 173 20.54 0.80 -11.71
N VAL A 174 21.63 0.87 -10.93
CA VAL A 174 21.73 0.25 -9.60
C VAL A 174 22.25 1.23 -8.54
N THR A 175 23.24 2.05 -8.89
CA THR A 175 23.85 3.01 -7.97
C THR A 175 22.95 4.24 -7.83
N PRO A 176 22.55 4.65 -6.61
CA PRO A 176 21.81 5.89 -6.43
C PRO A 176 22.68 7.13 -6.70
N LEU A 177 22.10 8.16 -7.32
CA LEU A 177 22.76 9.44 -7.51
C LEU A 177 22.78 10.24 -6.22
N ALA A 178 23.91 10.88 -5.93
CA ALA A 178 24.06 11.75 -4.76
C ALA A 178 23.19 13.00 -4.93
N PRO A 179 22.44 13.43 -3.89
CA PRO A 179 21.75 14.71 -3.92
C PRO A 179 22.74 15.86 -4.06
N ALA A 180 22.50 16.75 -5.02
CA ALA A 180 23.30 17.94 -5.30
C ALA A 180 22.97 19.11 -4.37
N SER A 181 21.85 19.05 -3.66
CA SER A 181 21.41 20.11 -2.74
C SER A 181 20.70 19.57 -1.51
N LYS A 182 20.53 20.41 -0.48
CA LYS A 182 19.70 20.08 0.69
C LYS A 182 18.25 19.80 0.30
N ALA A 183 17.73 20.49 -0.72
CA ALA A 183 16.36 20.27 -1.20
C ALA A 183 16.19 18.88 -1.82
N GLU A 184 17.16 18.43 -2.63
CA GLU A 184 17.17 17.06 -3.17
C GLU A 184 17.37 16.00 -2.10
N TRP A 185 18.23 16.29 -1.12
CA TRP A 185 18.42 15.42 0.03
C TRP A 185 17.12 15.22 0.81
N LEU A 186 16.38 16.30 1.07
CA LEU A 186 15.07 16.25 1.71
C LEU A 186 14.01 15.56 0.85
N SER A 187 14.07 15.69 -0.49
CA SER A 187 13.06 15.10 -1.38
C SER A 187 13.15 13.57 -1.48
N ASN A 188 14.30 12.98 -1.15
CA ASN A 188 14.44 11.52 -1.05
C ASN A 188 13.72 10.94 0.19
N MET A 189 13.54 11.73 1.25
CA MET A 189 12.88 11.34 2.49
C MET A 189 11.38 11.55 2.38
N ARG A 190 10.70 10.49 1.93
CA ARG A 190 9.28 10.51 1.62
C ARG A 190 8.61 9.17 1.95
N VAL A 191 7.30 9.23 2.15
CA VAL A 191 6.42 8.08 2.10
C VAL A 191 5.49 8.28 0.91
N VAL A 192 5.38 7.27 0.05
CA VAL A 192 4.52 7.30 -1.15
C VAL A 192 3.31 6.42 -0.89
N PHE A 193 2.13 6.97 -1.14
CA PHE A 193 0.87 6.23 -1.14
C PHE A 193 0.52 5.85 -2.57
N ARG A 194 0.23 4.56 -2.79
CA ARG A 194 -0.27 4.03 -4.05
C ARG A 194 -1.60 3.34 -3.81
N LEU A 195 -2.66 3.84 -4.44
CA LEU A 195 -3.94 3.14 -4.45
C LEU A 195 -3.95 2.16 -5.62
N ILE A 196 -4.06 0.88 -5.34
CA ILE A 196 -4.02 -0.20 -6.34
C ILE A 196 -5.41 -0.84 -6.42
N ALA A 197 -5.97 -0.91 -7.63
CA ALA A 197 -7.18 -1.69 -7.86
C ALA A 197 -6.85 -3.18 -7.72
N VAL A 198 -7.55 -3.87 -6.81
CA VAL A 198 -7.57 -5.33 -6.80
C VAL A 198 -8.79 -5.76 -7.59
N GLU A 199 -8.57 -6.39 -8.74
CA GLU A 199 -9.67 -6.97 -9.52
C GLU A 199 -10.34 -8.05 -8.65
N ALA A 200 -11.66 -7.93 -8.42
CA ALA A 200 -12.42 -8.77 -7.49
C ALA A 200 -12.40 -10.27 -7.84
N GLU A 201 -11.96 -10.64 -9.04
CA GLU A 201 -11.83 -12.03 -9.50
C GLU A 201 -10.42 -12.62 -9.27
N ALA A 202 -9.47 -11.85 -8.74
CA ALA A 202 -8.11 -12.32 -8.47
C ALA A 202 -7.99 -13.23 -7.22
N SER A 203 -9.10 -13.47 -6.51
CA SER A 203 -9.16 -14.51 -5.48
C SER A 203 -8.83 -15.86 -6.11
N GLN A 204 -7.68 -16.43 -5.75
CA GLN A 204 -7.30 -17.77 -6.16
C GLN A 204 -8.47 -18.72 -5.97
N PHE A 205 -8.82 -19.43 -7.03
CA PHE A 205 -9.74 -20.56 -6.94
C PHE A 205 -9.22 -21.54 -5.89
N THR A 206 -9.91 -21.64 -4.76
CA THR A 206 -9.69 -22.70 -3.77
C THR A 206 -10.81 -23.73 -3.92
N LEU A 207 -10.45 -25.00 -4.12
CA LEU A 207 -11.41 -26.10 -4.08
C LEU A 207 -12.07 -26.12 -2.68
N LEU A 208 -13.38 -26.35 -2.64
CA LEU A 208 -14.07 -26.72 -1.41
C LEU A 208 -13.52 -28.10 -1.00
N GLU A 209 -12.83 -28.17 0.13
CA GLU A 209 -12.54 -29.45 0.77
C GLU A 209 -13.86 -30.00 1.32
N ASN A 210 -14.23 -31.20 0.85
CA ASN A 210 -15.40 -31.96 1.31
C ASN A 210 -15.14 -32.64 2.65
#